data_AF-A0A1Y2IBR8-F1
#
_entry.id   AF-A0A1Y2IBR8-F1
#
_cell.length_a   1.000
_cell.length_b   1.000
_cell.length_c   1.000
_cell.angle_alpha   90.00
_cell.angle_beta   90.00
_cell.angle_gamma   90.00
#
_symmetry.space_group_name_H-M   'P 1'
#
loop_
_entity.id
_entity.type
_entity.pdbx_description
1 polymer ?
#
loop_
_entity_poly.entity_id
_entity_poly.type
_entity_poly.pdbx_seq_one_letter_code
_entity_poly.pdbx_strand_id
1 'polypeptide(L)'
;MPAVSKTITINAKGLGKPPVTLTLAYIPKNADFQTVVPIAWKVVTLSEGDSYSYNWTDIIGGCRADIDTSTGVVTPEEYAPIPVTRSADMLKDTSKRPAVYYFTTATPYGQQNARVMNRTKDYVDVGAGFITNYNQANEEFNPIYVCPHVMDSAPAYVNYDPMLYIWASLDYAESELLDQSVTSTQSLWNQDVSKLTGPQITINVKRVNGVLVAEGPSARGGKGRVVPAPLVYKADLAFAYPTIVASGVKAIVDHLAPQGYSFKYTTKGYDTEAELEITLPPNVASCNQAELDLIAAIDANKTIFGKAFIKGHSGAILVAKDLGLETWIDINPATLQWYGAGPGDTNTNAAFDGKNKEDIVRAAQESVSAANGNGAASSGEAADAPSAEIEDTNKFASVRRGGRRSIPAF
;
A
#
# COMPACT_ATOMS: atom_id res chain seq x y z
N MET A 1 19.04 33.99 -0.96
CA MET A 1 19.20 33.16 0.26
C MET A 1 20.07 31.97 -0.12
N PRO A 2 20.94 31.45 0.76
CA PRO A 2 21.64 30.21 0.48
C PRO A 2 20.61 29.09 0.26
N ALA A 3 20.86 28.22 -0.71
CA ALA A 3 20.02 27.07 -0.98
C ALA A 3 19.91 26.20 0.29
N VAL A 4 18.70 25.74 0.61
CA VAL A 4 18.50 24.75 1.66
C VAL A 4 19.01 23.42 1.14
N SER A 5 19.88 22.76 1.91
CA SER A 5 20.38 21.43 1.62
C SER A 5 20.23 20.55 2.85
N LYS A 6 19.82 19.30 2.64
CA LYS A 6 19.65 18.29 3.69
C LYS A 6 20.26 16.97 3.24
N THR A 7 21.03 16.35 4.11
CA THR A 7 21.47 14.96 3.94
C THR A 7 20.43 14.05 4.57
N ILE A 8 19.85 13.18 3.76
CA ILE A 8 18.86 12.19 4.18
C ILE A 8 19.56 10.84 4.23
N THR A 9 19.49 10.18 5.39
CA THR A 9 20.10 8.88 5.64
C THR A 9 19.03 7.90 6.08
N ILE A 10 18.93 6.79 5.35
CA ILE A 10 18.07 5.65 5.66
C ILE A 10 18.95 4.53 6.20
N ASN A 11 18.73 4.12 7.45
CA ASN A 11 19.47 3.06 8.11
C ASN A 11 18.59 1.81 8.26
N ALA A 12 19.15 0.63 8.01
CA ALA A 12 18.51 -0.65 8.22
C ALA A 12 18.97 -1.32 9.53
N LYS A 13 18.89 -0.60 10.65
CA LYS A 13 19.27 -1.13 11.98
C LYS A 13 18.07 -1.81 12.63
N GLY A 14 18.14 -3.12 12.86
CA GLY A 14 17.03 -3.92 13.37
C GLY A 14 16.05 -4.37 12.30
N LEU A 15 16.45 -4.38 11.04
CA LEU A 15 15.72 -4.95 9.90
C LEU A 15 15.71 -6.49 9.94
N GLY A 16 16.79 -7.12 10.37
CA GLY A 16 16.99 -8.56 10.36
C GLY A 16 17.04 -9.14 8.94
N LYS A 17 16.55 -10.37 8.78
CA LYS A 17 16.35 -11.03 7.48
C LYS A 17 14.85 -11.17 7.20
N PRO A 18 14.41 -11.18 5.93
CA PRO A 18 15.20 -10.95 4.70
C PRO A 18 15.45 -9.45 4.45
N PRO A 19 16.36 -9.12 3.50
CA PRO A 19 16.52 -7.75 2.99
C PRO A 19 15.19 -7.15 2.52
N VAL A 20 15.12 -5.82 2.49
CA VAL A 20 13.95 -5.08 2.00
C VAL A 20 14.36 -4.18 0.84
N THR A 21 13.58 -4.20 -0.23
CA THR A 21 13.70 -3.20 -1.31
C THR A 21 12.79 -2.03 -0.95
N LEU A 22 13.34 -0.82 -0.95
CA LEU A 22 12.61 0.41 -0.73
C LEU A 22 12.45 1.18 -2.03
N THR A 23 11.26 1.72 -2.24
CA THR A 23 10.98 2.66 -3.35
C THR A 23 10.76 4.03 -2.76
N LEU A 24 11.55 5.00 -3.20
CA LEU A 24 11.51 6.39 -2.79
C LEU A 24 10.97 7.23 -3.94
N ALA A 25 10.00 8.10 -3.66
CA ALA A 25 9.47 9.04 -4.63
C ALA A 25 9.12 10.38 -3.98
N TYR A 26 9.21 11.46 -4.75
CA TYR A 26 8.63 12.73 -4.35
C TYR A 26 7.32 12.92 -5.08
N ILE A 27 6.21 12.94 -4.34
CA ILE A 27 4.88 13.08 -4.92
C ILE A 27 4.30 14.42 -4.46
N PRO A 28 4.07 15.37 -5.39
CA PRO A 28 3.36 16.61 -5.06
C PRO A 28 1.99 16.29 -4.42
N LYS A 29 1.59 17.06 -3.39
CA LYS A 29 0.38 16.78 -2.60
C LYS A 29 -0.90 16.63 -3.45
N ASN A 30 -0.96 17.33 -4.58
CA ASN A 30 -2.08 17.32 -5.51
C ASN A 30 -1.64 16.84 -6.90
N ALA A 31 -0.68 15.90 -6.96
CA ALA A 31 -0.21 15.36 -8.23
C ALA A 31 -1.36 14.72 -9.00
N ASP A 32 -1.58 15.19 -10.22
CA ASP A 32 -2.43 14.55 -11.20
C ASP A 32 -1.57 13.64 -12.06
N PHE A 33 -1.68 12.33 -11.84
CA PHE A 33 -0.89 11.30 -12.54
C PHE A 33 -1.15 11.23 -14.06
N GLN A 34 -2.01 12.10 -14.61
CA GLN A 34 -2.16 12.28 -16.05
C GLN A 34 -1.27 13.38 -16.62
N THR A 35 -1.03 14.45 -15.85
CA THR A 35 -0.32 15.65 -16.32
C THR A 35 1.01 15.89 -15.58
N VAL A 36 1.17 15.27 -14.42
CA VAL A 36 2.33 15.32 -13.53
C VAL A 36 2.52 13.91 -12.99
N VAL A 37 3.35 13.11 -13.66
CA VAL A 37 3.56 11.70 -13.34
C VAL A 37 4.82 11.55 -12.48
N PRO A 38 4.71 11.22 -11.18
CA PRO A 38 5.88 10.99 -10.33
C PRO A 38 6.67 9.78 -10.82
N ILE A 39 7.96 9.72 -10.46
CA ILE A 39 8.80 8.55 -10.74
C ILE A 39 9.24 7.85 -9.46
N ALA A 40 9.54 6.56 -9.57
CA ALA A 40 10.28 5.78 -8.58
C ALA A 40 11.73 6.28 -8.50
N TRP A 41 11.92 7.49 -8.00
CA TRP A 41 13.17 8.26 -8.06
C TRP A 41 14.39 7.44 -7.61
N LYS A 42 14.26 6.69 -6.51
CA LYS A 42 15.28 5.72 -6.09
C LYS A 42 14.69 4.41 -5.64
N VAL A 43 15.32 3.31 -6.06
CA VAL A 43 14.98 1.95 -5.61
C VAL A 43 16.22 1.34 -4.99
N VAL A 44 16.15 1.06 -3.68
CA VAL A 44 17.31 0.62 -2.91
C VAL A 44 17.01 -0.63 -2.09
N THR A 45 17.85 -1.65 -2.24
CA THR A 45 17.78 -2.86 -1.41
C THR A 45 18.68 -2.69 -0.19
N LEU A 46 18.10 -2.82 1.00
CA LEU A 46 18.81 -2.74 2.28
C LEU A 46 18.80 -4.07 3.01
N SER A 47 19.96 -4.48 3.51
CA SER A 47 20.16 -5.57 4.46
C SER A 47 20.41 -5.03 5.88
N GLU A 48 20.35 -5.90 6.89
CA GLU A 48 20.65 -5.51 8.28
C GLU A 48 22.01 -4.80 8.38
N GLY A 49 22.00 -3.61 8.97
CA GLY A 49 23.18 -2.78 9.19
C GLY A 49 23.52 -1.84 8.02
N ASP A 50 22.87 -1.98 6.86
CA ASP A 50 23.10 -1.11 5.72
C ASP A 50 22.61 0.31 5.98
N SER A 51 23.21 1.25 5.24
CA SER A 51 22.77 2.65 5.22
C SER A 51 22.82 3.18 3.80
N TYR A 52 21.76 3.86 3.39
CA TYR A 52 21.69 4.63 2.15
C TYR A 52 21.61 6.11 2.48
N SER A 53 22.40 6.95 1.80
CA SER A 53 22.39 8.40 2.04
C SER A 53 22.43 9.18 0.73
N TYR A 54 21.71 10.29 0.70
CA TYR A 54 21.72 11.23 -0.42
C TYR A 54 21.48 12.66 0.06
N ASN A 55 21.75 13.63 -0.80
CA ASN A 55 21.49 15.04 -0.53
C ASN A 55 20.24 15.50 -1.28
N TRP A 56 19.34 16.19 -0.58
CA TRP A 56 18.24 16.93 -1.16
C TRP A 56 18.52 18.43 -1.09
N THR A 57 18.13 19.19 -2.10
CA THR A 57 18.26 20.65 -2.15
C THR A 57 16.95 21.30 -2.58
N ASP A 58 16.77 22.58 -2.26
CA ASP A 58 15.67 23.41 -2.78
C ASP A 58 15.98 24.06 -4.15
N ILE A 59 17.07 23.66 -4.80
CA ILE A 59 17.44 24.14 -6.13
C ILE A 59 16.63 23.34 -7.16
N ILE A 60 15.48 23.88 -7.51
CA ILE A 60 14.56 23.29 -8.50
C ILE A 60 15.12 23.47 -9.92
N GLY A 61 15.00 22.43 -10.73
CA GLY A 61 15.33 22.46 -12.14
C GLY A 61 14.28 21.78 -13.00
N GLY A 62 14.33 22.07 -14.29
CA GLY A 62 13.60 21.36 -15.32
C GLY A 62 14.57 20.70 -16.29
N CYS A 63 14.18 19.55 -16.85
CA CYS A 63 14.94 18.87 -17.89
C CYS A 63 14.05 18.50 -19.09
N ARG A 64 14.69 18.21 -20.23
CA ARG A 64 14.07 17.32 -21.21
C ARG A 64 14.07 15.91 -20.60
N ALA A 65 12.90 15.30 -20.49
CA ALA A 65 12.78 13.90 -20.11
C ALA A 65 12.74 13.04 -21.39
N ASP A 66 13.48 11.94 -21.38
CA ASP A 66 13.34 10.87 -22.37
C ASP A 66 12.70 9.67 -21.68
N ILE A 67 11.52 9.27 -22.15
CA ILE A 67 10.73 8.18 -21.54
C ILE A 67 10.83 6.97 -22.46
N ASP A 68 11.40 5.88 -21.94
CA ASP A 68 11.35 4.59 -22.64
C ASP A 68 9.92 4.07 -22.63
N THR A 69 9.28 4.07 -23.79
CA THR A 69 7.88 3.63 -23.96
C THR A 69 7.64 2.16 -23.59
N SER A 70 8.68 1.32 -23.51
CA SER A 70 8.56 -0.10 -23.19
C SER A 70 8.68 -0.39 -21.70
N THR A 71 9.49 0.39 -20.98
CA THR A 71 9.78 0.18 -19.56
C THR A 71 9.22 1.26 -18.66
N GLY A 72 8.78 2.40 -19.20
CA GLY A 72 8.37 3.56 -18.43
C GLY A 72 9.53 4.27 -17.71
N VAL A 73 10.78 3.88 -17.97
CA VAL A 73 11.96 4.47 -17.33
C VAL A 73 12.27 5.84 -17.92
N VAL A 74 12.48 6.81 -17.04
CA VAL A 74 12.78 8.20 -17.39
C VAL A 74 14.29 8.46 -17.30
N THR A 75 14.86 8.97 -18.39
CA THR A 75 16.24 9.47 -18.40
C THR A 75 16.22 10.99 -18.53
N PRO A 76 16.86 11.74 -17.59
CA PRO A 76 17.01 13.17 -17.75
C PRO A 76 18.10 13.47 -18.77
N GLU A 77 17.80 14.31 -19.76
CA GLU A 77 18.81 14.82 -20.69
C GLU A 77 19.25 16.24 -20.29
N GLU A 78 19.15 17.23 -21.18
CA GLU A 78 19.52 18.59 -20.86
C GLU A 78 18.62 19.15 -19.76
N TYR A 79 19.23 19.78 -18.76
CA TYR A 79 18.53 20.40 -17.64
C TYR A 79 19.04 21.80 -17.37
N ALA A 80 18.21 22.58 -16.68
CA ALA A 80 18.58 23.90 -16.20
C ALA A 80 17.92 24.19 -14.84
N PRO A 81 18.57 24.98 -13.97
CA PRO A 81 17.93 25.48 -12.76
C PRO A 81 16.81 26.46 -13.14
N ILE A 82 15.61 26.21 -12.62
CA ILE A 82 14.44 27.07 -12.80
C ILE A 82 13.95 27.49 -11.41
N PRO A 83 14.50 28.59 -10.86
CA PRO A 83 14.07 29.05 -9.55
C PRO A 83 12.57 29.35 -9.52
N VAL A 84 11.98 29.25 -8.33
CA VAL A 84 10.60 29.69 -8.08
C VAL A 84 10.41 31.12 -8.60
N THR A 85 9.24 31.42 -9.18
CA THR A 85 8.88 32.69 -9.84
C THR A 85 9.58 32.98 -11.18
N ARG A 86 10.35 32.02 -11.71
CA ARG A 86 11.05 32.16 -12.99
C ARG A 86 10.46 31.25 -14.08
N SER A 87 10.70 31.64 -15.32
CA SER A 87 10.34 30.91 -16.53
C SER A 87 11.57 30.78 -17.43
N ALA A 88 11.78 29.61 -18.02
CA ALA A 88 12.71 29.43 -19.14
C ALA A 88 12.00 28.78 -20.31
N ASP A 89 12.48 29.05 -21.51
CA ASP A 89 12.00 28.41 -22.72
C ASP A 89 12.92 27.24 -23.07
N MET A 90 12.33 26.06 -23.35
CA MET A 90 13.04 24.93 -23.92
C MET A 90 13.00 25.03 -25.44
N LEU A 91 14.17 25.02 -26.05
CA LEU A 91 14.37 25.19 -27.48
C LEU A 91 15.03 23.95 -28.07
N LYS A 92 14.78 23.71 -29.35
CA LYS A 92 15.36 22.60 -30.13
C LYS A 92 16.17 23.16 -31.29
N ASP A 93 17.48 22.89 -31.27
CA ASP A 93 18.39 23.23 -32.36
C ASP A 93 18.43 22.07 -33.38
N THR A 94 17.69 22.24 -34.47
CA THR A 94 17.63 21.26 -35.57
C THR A 94 18.78 21.41 -36.57
N SER A 95 19.68 22.39 -36.39
CA SER A 95 20.88 22.53 -37.24
C SER A 95 21.94 21.47 -36.91
N LYS A 96 21.84 20.83 -35.73
CA LYS A 96 22.72 19.74 -35.27
C LYS A 96 22.06 18.38 -35.48
N ARG A 97 22.88 17.33 -35.62
CA ARG A 97 22.42 15.94 -35.75
C ARG A 97 23.16 15.04 -34.74
N PRO A 98 22.47 14.41 -33.76
CA PRO A 98 21.04 14.57 -33.47
C PRO A 98 20.70 16.01 -33.06
N ALA A 99 19.41 16.38 -33.11
CA ALA A 99 18.95 17.69 -32.67
C ALA A 99 19.29 17.87 -31.19
N VAL A 100 19.72 19.08 -30.81
CA VAL A 100 20.13 19.37 -29.44
C VAL A 100 19.08 20.24 -28.76
N TYR A 101 18.72 19.90 -27.53
CA TYR A 101 17.81 20.71 -26.73
C TYR A 101 18.60 21.62 -25.80
N TYR A 102 18.05 22.78 -25.48
CA TYR A 102 18.66 23.69 -24.53
C TYR A 102 17.62 24.62 -23.92
N PHE A 103 17.95 25.19 -22.77
CA PHE A 103 17.11 26.14 -22.06
C PHE A 103 17.64 27.56 -22.24
N THR A 104 16.74 28.52 -22.38
CA THR A 104 17.11 29.93 -22.23
C THR A 104 17.45 30.25 -20.77
N THR A 105 18.14 31.36 -20.54
CA THR A 105 18.28 31.90 -19.18
C THR A 105 16.92 32.15 -18.55
N ALA A 106 16.73 31.73 -17.29
CA ALA A 106 15.48 31.88 -16.58
C ALA A 106 15.16 33.36 -16.29
N THR A 107 13.99 33.82 -16.73
CA THR A 107 13.52 35.21 -16.58
C THR A 107 12.39 35.32 -15.56
N PRO A 108 12.18 36.50 -14.93
CA PRO A 108 11.03 36.70 -14.03
C PRO A 108 9.69 36.43 -14.71
N TYR A 109 8.83 35.65 -14.06
CA TYR A 109 7.49 35.28 -14.55
C TYR A 109 6.35 36.00 -13.81
N GLY A 110 6.62 36.59 -12.64
CA GLY A 110 5.59 37.33 -11.88
C GLY A 110 4.50 36.46 -11.24
N GLN A 111 4.61 35.13 -11.33
CA GLN A 111 3.78 34.15 -10.63
C GLN A 111 4.59 33.43 -9.55
N GLN A 112 3.91 32.71 -8.66
CA GLN A 112 4.59 31.94 -7.60
C GLN A 112 5.19 30.61 -8.07
N ASN A 113 4.93 30.21 -9.32
CA ASN A 113 5.39 28.93 -9.86
C ASN A 113 6.72 29.04 -10.61
N ALA A 114 7.46 27.95 -10.69
CA ALA A 114 8.56 27.76 -11.63
C ALA A 114 8.00 27.04 -12.86
N ARG A 115 8.30 27.53 -14.06
CA ARG A 115 7.80 26.88 -15.28
C ARG A 115 8.84 26.79 -16.39
N VAL A 116 8.66 25.79 -17.23
CA VAL A 116 9.33 25.64 -18.52
C VAL A 116 8.29 25.85 -19.60
N MET A 117 8.56 26.72 -20.57
CA MET A 117 7.74 26.84 -21.77
C MET A 117 8.34 25.96 -22.86
N ASN A 118 7.55 25.06 -23.43
CA ASN A 118 8.00 24.35 -24.62
C ASN A 118 7.99 25.32 -25.82
N ARG A 119 9.13 25.50 -26.48
CA ARG A 119 9.29 26.30 -27.72
C ARG A 119 10.02 25.51 -28.80
N THR A 120 9.88 24.20 -28.77
CA THR A 120 10.60 23.27 -29.67
C THR A 120 9.91 23.08 -31.02
N LYS A 121 8.70 23.63 -31.21
CA LYS A 121 7.82 23.43 -32.38
C LYS A 121 7.29 22.00 -32.52
N ASP A 122 7.39 21.21 -31.45
CA ASP A 122 6.90 19.83 -31.34
C ASP A 122 6.42 19.59 -29.91
N TYR A 123 5.82 18.44 -29.61
CA TYR A 123 5.59 18.04 -28.23
C TYR A 123 6.88 17.53 -27.59
N VAL A 124 7.03 17.71 -26.27
CA VAL A 124 8.18 17.21 -25.50
C VAL A 124 7.73 16.73 -24.13
N ASP A 125 8.46 15.80 -23.54
CA ASP A 125 8.32 15.45 -22.14
C ASP A 125 9.25 16.34 -21.29
N VAL A 126 8.70 16.95 -20.25
CA VAL A 126 9.45 17.86 -19.38
C VAL A 126 9.58 17.23 -18.00
N GLY A 127 10.81 16.92 -17.59
CA GLY A 127 11.08 16.47 -16.23
C GLY A 127 11.23 17.63 -15.27
N ALA A 128 10.87 17.41 -14.01
CA ALA A 128 11.10 18.33 -12.92
C ALA A 128 11.85 17.63 -11.79
N GLY A 129 12.72 18.36 -11.10
CA GLY A 129 13.71 17.78 -10.22
C GLY A 129 14.38 18.77 -9.30
N PHE A 130 15.33 18.26 -8.52
CA PHE A 130 16.29 19.07 -7.78
C PHE A 130 17.71 18.85 -8.29
N ILE A 131 18.56 19.86 -8.11
CA ILE A 131 19.97 19.82 -8.50
C ILE A 131 20.83 19.73 -7.25
N THR A 132 21.64 18.68 -7.15
CA THR A 132 22.66 18.56 -6.12
C THR A 132 23.97 19.13 -6.64
N ASN A 133 24.79 19.70 -5.75
CA ASN A 133 26.11 20.27 -6.07
C ASN A 133 26.09 21.28 -7.24
N TYR A 134 25.06 22.13 -7.31
CA TYR A 134 24.92 23.13 -8.39
C TYR A 134 26.17 24.03 -8.54
N ASN A 135 26.62 24.23 -9.78
CA ASN A 135 27.86 24.86 -10.21
C ASN A 135 29.15 24.17 -9.72
N GLN A 136 29.11 22.86 -9.50
CA GLN A 136 30.27 22.05 -9.12
C GLN A 136 30.52 20.92 -10.11
N ALA A 137 31.72 20.32 -10.07
CA ALA A 137 32.12 19.27 -11.02
C ALA A 137 31.28 17.97 -10.92
N ASN A 138 30.65 17.74 -9.77
CA ASN A 138 29.78 16.60 -9.48
C ASN A 138 28.31 17.03 -9.36
N GLU A 139 27.91 18.05 -10.13
CA GLU A 139 26.51 18.46 -10.28
C GLU A 139 25.68 17.32 -10.87
N GLU A 140 24.51 17.09 -10.28
CA GLU A 140 23.59 16.03 -10.72
C GLU A 140 22.16 16.54 -10.66
N PHE A 141 21.42 16.30 -11.74
CA PHE A 141 19.98 16.53 -11.80
C PHE A 141 19.23 15.27 -11.39
N ASN A 142 18.32 15.42 -10.43
CA ASN A 142 17.52 14.35 -9.88
C ASN A 142 16.07 14.54 -10.33
N PRO A 143 15.61 13.91 -11.43
CA PRO A 143 14.22 13.99 -11.83
C PRO A 143 13.34 13.30 -10.78
N ILE A 144 12.17 13.86 -10.51
CA ILE A 144 11.22 13.30 -9.53
C ILE A 144 9.81 13.13 -10.08
N TYR A 145 9.47 13.84 -11.16
CA TYR A 145 8.27 13.62 -11.94
C TYR A 145 8.47 14.15 -13.36
N VAL A 146 7.56 13.75 -14.25
CA VAL A 146 7.51 14.20 -15.64
C VAL A 146 6.15 14.79 -15.95
N CYS A 147 6.15 15.89 -16.69
CA CYS A 147 4.98 16.38 -17.42
C CYS A 147 5.06 15.82 -18.84
N PRO A 148 4.32 14.74 -19.16
CA PRO A 148 4.40 14.13 -20.48
C PRO A 148 3.69 14.98 -21.53
N HIS A 149 4.13 14.87 -22.77
CA HIS A 149 3.47 15.38 -23.97
C HIS A 149 3.10 16.87 -23.88
N VAL A 150 4.01 17.70 -23.39
CA VAL A 150 3.84 19.15 -23.30
C VAL A 150 3.86 19.72 -24.71
N MET A 151 2.72 20.24 -25.17
CA MET A 151 2.58 20.79 -26.52
C MET A 151 3.47 22.03 -26.74
N ASP A 152 3.80 22.32 -28.00
CA ASP A 152 4.49 23.56 -28.33
C ASP A 152 3.72 24.78 -27.79
N SER A 153 4.48 25.74 -27.27
CA SER A 153 3.98 26.95 -26.62
C SER A 153 3.17 26.71 -25.34
N ALA A 154 3.06 25.47 -24.84
CA ALA A 154 2.44 25.15 -23.56
C ALA A 154 3.46 25.21 -22.40
N PRO A 155 3.00 25.55 -21.17
CA PRO A 155 3.83 25.51 -19.97
C PRO A 155 3.85 24.11 -19.34
N ALA A 156 5.00 23.74 -18.79
CA ALA A 156 5.15 22.69 -17.78
C ALA A 156 5.57 23.33 -16.45
N TYR A 157 4.89 22.98 -15.36
CA TYR A 157 5.21 23.52 -14.04
C TYR A 157 6.18 22.59 -13.32
N VAL A 158 7.35 23.13 -12.98
CA VAL A 158 8.48 22.36 -12.44
C VAL A 158 8.73 22.62 -10.95
N ASN A 159 7.99 23.54 -10.34
CA ASN A 159 8.00 23.68 -8.88
C ASN A 159 7.14 22.60 -8.22
N TYR A 160 7.60 22.13 -7.07
CA TYR A 160 6.95 21.03 -6.35
C TYR A 160 7.08 21.16 -4.85
N ASP A 161 6.14 20.50 -4.16
CA ASP A 161 6.23 20.26 -2.72
C ASP A 161 7.13 19.04 -2.50
N PRO A 162 8.25 19.13 -1.77
CA PRO A 162 9.20 18.04 -1.59
C PRO A 162 8.71 17.02 -0.55
N MET A 163 7.52 16.48 -0.77
CA MET A 163 6.93 15.40 0.00
C MET A 163 7.55 14.08 -0.43
N LEU A 164 8.49 13.58 0.37
CA LEU A 164 9.13 12.30 0.16
C LEU A 164 8.24 11.20 0.70
N TYR A 165 8.03 10.16 -0.10
CA TYR A 165 7.37 8.92 0.27
C TYR A 165 8.36 7.76 0.17
N ILE A 166 8.26 6.83 1.12
CA ILE A 166 9.06 5.61 1.18
C ILE A 166 8.12 4.43 1.33
N TRP A 167 8.13 3.50 0.38
CA TRP A 167 7.44 2.23 0.46
C TRP A 167 8.43 1.07 0.55
N ALA A 168 7.95 -0.07 1.02
CA ALA A 168 8.66 -1.34 0.88
C ALA A 168 8.05 -2.16 -0.25
N SER A 169 8.93 -2.79 -1.04
CA SER A 169 8.62 -3.84 -1.99
C SER A 169 7.59 -3.45 -3.06
N LEU A 170 7.67 -2.24 -3.61
CA LEU A 170 6.95 -1.94 -4.86
C LEU A 170 7.72 -2.53 -6.04
N ASP A 171 7.00 -3.08 -7.00
CA ASP A 171 7.55 -3.66 -8.23
C ASP A 171 7.75 -2.58 -9.29
N TYR A 172 8.59 -1.59 -8.98
CA TYR A 172 9.03 -0.55 -9.91
C TYR A 172 10.56 -0.55 -10.02
N ALA A 173 11.07 -0.29 -11.22
CA ALA A 173 12.46 0.01 -11.47
C ALA A 173 12.81 1.44 -11.05
N GLU A 174 14.10 1.70 -10.81
CA GLU A 174 14.56 3.06 -10.58
C GLU A 174 14.26 3.95 -11.79
N SER A 175 13.75 5.15 -11.52
CA SER A 175 13.28 6.14 -12.50
C SER A 175 12.08 5.73 -13.35
N GLU A 176 11.40 4.63 -13.03
CA GLU A 176 10.15 4.25 -13.68
C GLU A 176 9.00 5.19 -13.29
N LEU A 177 8.13 5.51 -14.24
CA LEU A 177 6.89 6.26 -13.99
C LEU A 177 5.99 5.50 -13.01
N LEU A 178 5.58 6.17 -11.94
CA LEU A 178 4.60 5.65 -11.01
C LEU A 178 3.19 5.80 -11.56
N ASP A 179 2.33 4.84 -11.24
CA ASP A 179 0.90 4.95 -11.49
C ASP A 179 0.13 5.28 -10.21
N GLN A 180 -1.17 5.54 -10.36
CA GLN A 180 -2.02 5.99 -9.27
C GLN A 180 -2.17 4.96 -8.13
N SER A 181 -1.84 3.68 -8.33
CA SER A 181 -1.93 2.65 -7.30
C SER A 181 -1.12 2.99 -6.05
N VAL A 182 0.02 3.69 -6.20
CA VAL A 182 0.87 4.10 -5.07
C VAL A 182 0.15 5.02 -4.08
N THR A 183 -0.91 5.71 -4.51
CA THR A 183 -1.73 6.56 -3.63
C THR A 183 -2.62 5.75 -2.67
N SER A 184 -2.94 4.51 -3.04
CA SER A 184 -3.68 3.56 -2.19
C SER A 184 -2.76 2.69 -1.34
N THR A 185 -1.46 2.66 -1.68
CA THR A 185 -0.46 1.87 -0.95
C THR A 185 0.08 2.65 0.25
N GLN A 186 -0.04 2.06 1.43
CA GLN A 186 0.48 2.65 2.66
C GLN A 186 2.01 2.79 2.60
N SER A 187 2.52 4.02 2.65
CA SER A 187 3.95 4.29 2.78
C SER A 187 4.45 3.95 4.19
N LEU A 188 5.67 3.41 4.29
CA LEU A 188 6.38 3.22 5.56
C LEU A 188 6.66 4.54 6.25
N TRP A 189 6.99 5.57 5.47
CA TRP A 189 7.26 6.92 5.95
C TRP A 189 6.98 7.92 4.84
N ASN A 190 6.38 9.06 5.21
CA ASN A 190 6.28 10.21 4.33
C ASN A 190 6.41 11.50 5.13
N GLN A 191 7.11 12.51 4.60
CA GLN A 191 7.15 13.87 5.15
C GLN A 191 7.58 14.88 4.07
N ASP A 192 7.18 16.14 4.29
CA ASP A 192 7.72 17.28 3.57
C ASP A 192 9.14 17.59 4.07
N VAL A 193 10.13 17.24 3.25
CA VAL A 193 11.55 17.34 3.58
C VAL A 193 11.95 18.78 3.87
N SER A 194 11.34 19.77 3.19
CA SER A 194 11.66 21.18 3.40
C SER A 194 11.28 21.67 4.81
N LYS A 195 10.27 21.06 5.42
CA LYS A 195 9.74 21.42 6.74
C LYS A 195 10.43 20.71 7.90
N LEU A 196 11.28 19.72 7.64
CA LEU A 196 12.02 19.02 8.69
C LEU A 196 13.13 19.91 9.26
N THR A 197 13.31 19.89 10.57
CA THR A 197 14.36 20.68 11.23
C THR A 197 15.72 19.99 11.11
N GLY A 198 16.78 20.78 10.91
CA GLY A 198 18.16 20.30 10.86
C GLY A 198 18.68 19.97 9.45
N PRO A 199 20.02 19.90 9.29
CA PRO A 199 20.66 19.56 8.01
C PRO A 199 20.79 18.05 7.78
N GLN A 200 20.68 17.24 8.83
CA GLN A 200 20.75 15.77 8.75
C GLN A 200 19.41 15.17 9.15
N ILE A 201 18.83 14.38 8.26
CA ILE A 201 17.56 13.69 8.43
C ILE A 201 17.85 12.20 8.48
N THR A 202 17.55 11.55 9.60
CA THR A 202 17.76 10.11 9.76
C THR A 202 16.43 9.38 9.82
N ILE A 203 16.29 8.36 8.99
CA ILE A 203 15.14 7.46 8.94
C ILE A 203 15.67 6.05 9.23
N ASN A 204 15.10 5.36 10.20
CA ASN A 204 15.49 4.01 10.57
C ASN A 204 14.40 3.03 10.12
N VAL A 205 14.74 2.15 9.19
CA VAL A 205 13.88 1.06 8.74
C VAL A 205 14.24 -0.19 9.52
N LYS A 206 13.25 -0.79 10.17
CA LYS A 206 13.44 -1.95 11.05
C LYS A 206 12.21 -2.85 11.00
N ARG A 207 12.35 -4.07 11.52
CA ARG A 207 11.21 -4.95 11.78
C ARG A 207 10.87 -4.92 13.26
N VAL A 208 9.60 -4.66 13.57
CA VAL A 208 9.05 -4.77 14.93
C VAL A 208 7.99 -5.85 14.87
N ASN A 209 8.21 -6.96 15.59
CA ASN A 209 7.33 -8.13 15.57
C ASN A 209 7.09 -8.67 14.13
N GLY A 210 8.14 -8.67 13.30
CA GLY A 210 8.07 -9.13 11.90
C GLY A 210 7.58 -8.07 10.89
N VAL A 211 6.89 -7.03 11.36
CA VAL A 211 6.33 -5.95 10.53
C VAL A 211 7.39 -4.88 10.24
N LEU A 212 7.52 -4.48 8.98
CA LEU A 212 8.40 -3.39 8.56
C LEU A 212 7.85 -2.05 9.03
N VAL A 213 8.71 -1.26 9.67
CA VAL A 213 8.39 0.10 10.12
C VAL A 213 9.56 1.02 9.79
N ALA A 214 9.24 2.28 9.49
CA ALA A 214 10.23 3.34 9.31
C ALA A 214 10.01 4.45 10.35
N GLU A 215 11.06 4.78 11.09
CA GLU A 215 11.05 5.81 12.12
C GLU A 215 11.95 6.97 11.72
N GLY A 216 11.37 8.17 11.58
CA GLY A 216 12.11 9.39 11.24
C GLY A 216 11.52 10.63 11.90
N PRO A 217 12.18 11.80 11.73
CA PRO A 217 11.63 13.07 12.20
C PRO A 217 10.32 13.40 11.49
N SER A 218 9.43 14.13 12.16
CA SER A 218 8.19 14.65 11.55
C SER A 218 8.16 16.17 11.62
N ALA A 219 7.54 16.79 10.61
CA ALA A 219 7.43 18.25 10.51
C ALA A 219 6.56 18.87 11.62
N ARG A 220 5.86 18.07 12.45
CA ARG A 220 5.02 18.53 13.58
C ARG A 220 5.67 18.37 14.96
N GLY A 221 6.98 18.11 15.05
CA GLY A 221 7.69 18.05 16.33
C GLY A 221 7.36 16.83 17.20
N GLY A 222 6.54 15.91 16.71
CA GLY A 222 6.36 14.58 17.33
C GLY A 222 7.36 13.60 16.75
N LYS A 223 7.88 12.67 17.57
CA LYS A 223 8.38 11.40 17.04
C LYS A 223 7.26 10.83 16.19
N GLY A 224 7.50 10.62 14.89
CA GLY A 224 6.54 9.97 14.01
C GLY A 224 6.29 8.57 14.53
N ARG A 225 5.34 8.42 15.45
CA ARG A 225 4.83 7.14 15.87
C ARG A 225 3.87 6.74 14.77
N VAL A 226 4.27 5.76 13.98
CA VAL A 226 3.33 4.95 13.20
C VAL A 226 2.37 4.38 14.24
N VAL A 227 1.22 5.01 14.39
CA VAL A 227 0.07 4.31 14.94
C VAL A 227 -0.36 3.44 13.77
N PRO A 228 -0.28 2.09 13.87
CA PRO A 228 -0.85 1.26 12.82
C PRO A 228 -2.28 1.73 12.58
N ALA A 229 -2.65 1.85 11.32
CA ALA A 229 -4.02 2.14 10.92
C ALA A 229 -4.96 1.30 11.80
N PRO A 230 -5.87 1.93 12.58
CA PRO A 230 -6.82 1.20 13.41
C PRO A 230 -7.48 0.11 12.58
N LEU A 231 -7.24 -1.14 12.96
CA LEU A 231 -7.94 -2.31 12.44
C LEU A 231 -9.10 -2.59 13.38
N VAL A 232 -10.29 -2.72 12.81
CA VAL A 232 -11.52 -2.90 13.56
C VAL A 232 -12.15 -4.23 13.14
N TYR A 233 -12.54 -5.02 14.13
CA TYR A 233 -13.40 -6.18 13.97
C TYR A 233 -14.77 -5.85 14.57
N LYS A 234 -15.84 -6.13 13.84
CA LYS A 234 -17.22 -5.90 14.27
C LYS A 234 -17.95 -7.23 14.36
N ALA A 235 -18.70 -7.44 15.43
CA ALA A 235 -19.56 -8.59 15.60
C ALA A 235 -20.97 -8.18 16.02
N ASP A 236 -21.97 -8.77 15.36
CA ASP A 236 -23.37 -8.70 15.76
C ASP A 236 -23.68 -9.82 16.74
N LEU A 237 -23.90 -9.47 17.99
CA LEU A 237 -24.12 -10.40 19.10
C LEU A 237 -25.61 -10.48 19.45
N ALA A 238 -26.11 -11.69 19.67
CA ALA A 238 -27.44 -11.95 20.20
C ALA A 238 -27.37 -12.66 21.56
N PHE A 239 -28.20 -12.22 22.49
CA PHE A 239 -28.31 -12.76 23.85
C PHE A 239 -29.69 -13.35 24.11
N ALA A 240 -29.81 -14.23 25.11
CA ALA A 240 -31.08 -14.89 25.42
C ALA A 240 -32.18 -13.93 25.92
N TYR A 241 -31.82 -12.82 26.57
CA TYR A 241 -32.77 -11.84 27.12
C TYR A 241 -32.22 -10.40 27.02
N PRO A 242 -33.07 -9.37 26.90
CA PRO A 242 -32.61 -7.97 26.90
C PRO A 242 -31.86 -7.57 28.18
N THR A 243 -32.25 -8.11 29.33
CA THR A 243 -31.68 -7.76 30.65
C THR A 243 -30.23 -8.18 30.85
N ILE A 244 -29.71 -9.08 30.00
CA ILE A 244 -28.37 -9.63 30.11
C ILE A 244 -27.40 -9.12 29.03
N VAL A 245 -27.88 -8.32 28.07
CA VAL A 245 -27.04 -7.80 26.97
C VAL A 245 -25.85 -7.02 27.52
N ALA A 246 -26.10 -6.06 28.42
CA ALA A 246 -25.04 -5.23 28.98
C ALA A 246 -24.05 -6.03 29.84
N SER A 247 -24.53 -6.97 30.67
CA SER A 247 -23.66 -7.80 31.51
C SER A 247 -22.88 -8.83 30.70
N GLY A 248 -23.48 -9.39 29.64
CA GLY A 248 -22.84 -10.31 28.72
C GLY A 248 -21.73 -9.64 27.91
N VAL A 249 -22.00 -8.47 27.31
CA VAL A 249 -20.97 -7.66 26.62
C VAL A 249 -19.86 -7.28 27.58
N LYS A 250 -20.18 -6.86 28.81
CA LYS A 250 -19.16 -6.54 29.82
C LYS A 250 -18.26 -7.73 30.13
N ALA A 251 -18.82 -8.94 30.28
CA ALA A 251 -18.03 -10.14 30.53
C ALA A 251 -17.03 -10.45 29.40
N ILE A 252 -17.45 -10.24 28.15
CA ILE A 252 -16.59 -10.36 26.97
C ILE A 252 -15.46 -9.31 27.03
N VAL A 253 -15.82 -8.05 27.27
CA VAL A 253 -14.85 -6.93 27.37
C VAL A 253 -13.84 -7.15 28.49
N ASP A 254 -14.28 -7.60 29.67
CA ASP A 254 -13.39 -7.88 30.81
C ASP A 254 -12.36 -8.97 30.48
N HIS A 255 -12.71 -9.92 29.61
CA HIS A 255 -11.81 -10.98 29.16
C HIS A 255 -10.78 -10.50 28.12
N LEU A 256 -11.20 -9.62 27.22
CA LEU A 256 -10.39 -9.14 26.09
C LEU A 256 -9.56 -7.90 26.41
N ALA A 257 -10.02 -7.02 27.31
CA ALA A 257 -9.31 -5.78 27.66
C ALA A 257 -7.86 -5.98 28.13
N PRO A 258 -7.51 -7.02 28.92
CA PRO A 258 -6.11 -7.28 29.30
C PRO A 258 -5.18 -7.56 28.11
N GLN A 259 -5.73 -7.94 26.95
CA GLN A 259 -4.99 -8.24 25.74
C GLN A 259 -4.72 -7.00 24.87
N GLY A 260 -5.24 -5.83 25.28
CA GLY A 260 -4.99 -4.53 24.65
C GLY A 260 -6.09 -4.03 23.71
N TYR A 261 -7.14 -4.80 23.50
CA TYR A 261 -8.30 -4.41 22.69
C TYR A 261 -9.03 -3.19 23.26
N SER A 262 -9.57 -2.36 22.37
CA SER A 262 -10.47 -1.25 22.71
C SER A 262 -11.85 -1.49 22.13
N PHE A 263 -12.91 -1.02 22.81
CA PHE A 263 -14.26 -1.42 22.49
C PHE A 263 -15.21 -0.23 22.36
N LYS A 264 -16.12 -0.35 21.40
CA LYS A 264 -17.33 0.44 21.30
C LYS A 264 -18.47 -0.56 21.10
N TYR A 265 -19.52 -0.46 21.89
CA TYR A 265 -20.71 -1.28 21.66
C TYR A 265 -21.92 -0.39 21.47
N THR A 266 -22.81 -0.82 20.58
CA THR A 266 -24.07 -0.14 20.27
C THR A 266 -25.21 -1.10 20.57
N THR A 267 -26.25 -0.64 21.27
CA THR A 267 -27.47 -1.42 21.50
C THR A 267 -28.68 -0.63 21.05
N LYS A 268 -29.71 -1.32 20.58
CA LYS A 268 -31.05 -0.74 20.44
C LYS A 268 -31.78 -1.03 21.75
N GLY A 269 -32.24 0.01 22.45
CA GLY A 269 -32.88 -0.14 23.76
C GLY A 269 -34.03 -1.16 23.72
N TYR A 270 -34.05 -2.07 24.70
CA TYR A 270 -34.99 -3.20 24.87
C TYR A 270 -34.83 -4.41 23.93
N ASP A 271 -33.78 -4.46 23.10
CA ASP A 271 -33.50 -5.60 22.23
C ASP A 271 -32.61 -6.67 22.90
N THR A 272 -32.56 -7.86 22.31
CA THR A 272 -31.64 -8.96 22.63
C THR A 272 -30.28 -8.83 21.92
N GLU A 273 -30.08 -7.77 21.14
CA GLU A 273 -28.94 -7.63 20.22
C GLU A 273 -27.98 -6.50 20.63
N ALA A 274 -26.70 -6.72 20.38
CA ALA A 274 -25.65 -5.70 20.51
C ALA A 274 -24.66 -5.81 19.36
N GLU A 275 -24.26 -4.67 18.81
CA GLU A 275 -23.11 -4.59 17.91
C GLU A 275 -21.88 -4.29 18.77
N LEU A 276 -20.84 -5.12 18.66
CA LEU A 276 -19.56 -4.91 19.32
C LEU A 276 -18.49 -4.60 18.28
N GLU A 277 -17.97 -3.38 18.33
CA GLU A 277 -16.85 -2.90 17.54
C GLU A 277 -15.57 -2.99 18.40
N ILE A 278 -14.64 -3.81 17.96
CA ILE A 278 -13.37 -4.10 18.62
C ILE A 278 -12.25 -3.46 17.80
N THR A 279 -11.59 -2.45 18.35
CA THR A 279 -10.33 -1.94 17.78
C THR A 279 -9.18 -2.83 18.24
N LEU A 280 -8.49 -3.43 17.27
CA LEU A 280 -7.38 -4.34 17.49
C LEU A 280 -6.15 -3.55 17.96
N PRO A 281 -5.41 -4.06 18.95
CA PRO A 281 -4.16 -3.45 19.34
C PRO A 281 -3.10 -3.70 18.25
N PRO A 282 -2.06 -2.85 18.16
CA PRO A 282 -0.98 -2.92 17.16
C PRO A 282 -0.31 -4.29 16.96
N ASN A 283 -0.39 -5.17 17.95
CA ASN A 283 0.21 -6.51 18.00
C ASN A 283 -0.74 -7.62 17.52
N VAL A 284 -2.03 -7.35 17.32
CA VAL A 284 -2.99 -8.31 16.76
C VAL A 284 -3.17 -7.97 15.28
N ALA A 285 -2.64 -8.84 14.42
CA ALA A 285 -2.47 -8.58 12.99
C ALA A 285 -3.67 -9.02 12.12
N SER A 286 -4.70 -9.66 12.68
CA SER A 286 -5.77 -10.27 11.88
C SER A 286 -7.14 -10.21 12.55
N CYS A 287 -8.18 -9.98 11.73
CA CYS A 287 -9.59 -10.08 12.15
C CYS A 287 -9.93 -11.51 12.61
N ASN A 288 -9.30 -12.53 12.00
CA ASN A 288 -9.46 -13.92 12.42
C ASN A 288 -9.05 -14.16 13.88
N GLN A 289 -7.90 -13.61 14.31
CA GLN A 289 -7.46 -13.78 15.69
C GLN A 289 -8.43 -13.09 16.67
N ALA A 290 -8.90 -11.88 16.32
CA ALA A 290 -9.89 -11.18 17.13
C ALA A 290 -11.21 -11.96 17.26
N GLU A 291 -11.63 -12.66 16.21
CA GLU A 291 -12.80 -13.54 16.26
C GLU A 291 -12.58 -14.76 17.15
N LEU A 292 -11.43 -15.44 17.03
CA LEU A 292 -11.09 -16.57 17.90
C LEU A 292 -11.03 -16.16 19.37
N ASP A 293 -10.45 -15.00 19.65
CA ASP A 293 -10.39 -14.44 21.01
C ASP A 293 -11.80 -14.08 21.52
N LEU A 294 -12.66 -13.52 20.66
CA LEU A 294 -14.06 -13.23 20.99
C LEU A 294 -14.83 -14.52 21.31
N ILE A 295 -14.67 -15.58 20.50
CA ILE A 295 -15.28 -16.88 20.74
C ILE A 295 -14.80 -17.44 22.09
N ALA A 296 -13.50 -17.39 22.37
CA ALA A 296 -12.95 -17.81 23.65
C ALA A 296 -13.53 -17.01 24.83
N ALA A 297 -13.71 -15.69 24.67
CA ALA A 297 -14.31 -14.82 25.67
C ALA A 297 -15.80 -15.15 25.93
N ILE A 298 -16.55 -15.45 24.87
CA ILE A 298 -17.94 -15.92 24.96
C ILE A 298 -17.99 -17.26 25.71
N ASP A 299 -17.09 -18.18 25.38
CA ASP A 299 -17.06 -19.51 25.98
C ASP A 299 -16.60 -19.53 27.44
N ALA A 300 -15.75 -18.58 27.83
CA ALA A 300 -15.35 -18.36 29.21
C ALA A 300 -16.52 -17.92 30.13
N ASN A 301 -17.65 -17.50 29.56
CA ASN A 301 -18.82 -17.14 30.35
C ASN A 301 -19.45 -18.40 30.99
N LYS A 302 -19.41 -18.44 32.33
CA LYS A 302 -19.84 -19.61 33.13
C LYS A 302 -21.34 -19.90 33.05
N THR A 303 -22.14 -18.93 32.61
CA THR A 303 -23.60 -19.09 32.52
C THR A 303 -23.99 -19.29 31.06
N ILE A 304 -24.68 -20.39 30.75
CA ILE A 304 -25.22 -20.62 29.40
C ILE A 304 -26.10 -19.46 28.93
N PHE A 305 -26.84 -18.84 29.85
CA PHE A 305 -27.67 -17.69 29.55
C PHE A 305 -26.86 -16.42 29.29
N GLY A 306 -25.62 -16.30 29.76
CA GLY A 306 -24.74 -15.16 29.50
C GLY A 306 -23.91 -15.26 28.22
N LYS A 307 -23.97 -16.41 27.51
CA LYS A 307 -23.27 -16.59 26.23
C LYS A 307 -23.98 -15.82 25.12
N ALA A 308 -23.19 -15.14 24.30
CA ALA A 308 -23.67 -14.49 23.09
C ALA A 308 -23.60 -15.45 21.89
N PHE A 309 -24.49 -15.27 20.92
CA PHE A 309 -24.39 -15.88 19.60
C PHE A 309 -23.92 -14.84 18.58
N ILE A 310 -22.94 -15.17 17.74
CA ILE A 310 -22.46 -14.28 16.67
C ILE A 310 -23.38 -14.47 15.45
N LYS A 311 -24.18 -13.46 15.13
CA LYS A 311 -25.08 -13.44 13.95
C LYS A 311 -24.35 -13.04 12.67
N GLY A 312 -23.32 -12.22 12.81
CA GLY A 312 -22.58 -11.64 11.71
C GLY A 312 -21.27 -11.06 12.21
N HIS A 313 -20.32 -10.94 11.29
CA HIS A 313 -19.00 -10.39 11.55
C HIS A 313 -18.51 -9.58 10.35
N SER A 314 -17.68 -8.59 10.59
CA SER A 314 -16.99 -7.84 9.55
C SER A 314 -15.69 -7.24 10.08
N GLY A 315 -14.82 -6.84 9.18
CA GLY A 315 -13.54 -6.22 9.48
C GLY A 315 -13.40 -4.96 8.66
N ALA A 316 -12.73 -3.95 9.19
CA ALA A 316 -12.42 -2.74 8.45
C ALA A 316 -11.09 -2.13 8.91
N ILE A 317 -10.36 -1.56 7.96
CA ILE A 317 -9.10 -0.86 8.23
C ILE A 317 -9.23 0.63 7.88
N LEU A 318 -8.77 1.51 8.77
CA LEU A 318 -8.74 2.94 8.52
C LEU A 318 -7.61 3.28 7.55
N VAL A 319 -7.94 3.77 6.35
CA VAL A 319 -6.94 4.10 5.32
C VAL A 319 -6.64 5.58 5.20
N ALA A 320 -7.54 6.46 5.65
CA ALA A 320 -7.30 7.90 5.66
C ALA A 320 -8.08 8.62 6.76
N LYS A 321 -7.51 9.72 7.26
CA LYS A 321 -8.19 10.63 8.18
C LYS A 321 -7.91 12.09 7.80
N ASP A 322 -8.91 12.77 7.26
CA ASP A 322 -8.80 14.15 6.78
C ASP A 322 -9.88 15.03 7.40
N LEU A 323 -9.46 16.06 8.15
CA LEU A 323 -10.37 17.06 8.75
C LEU A 323 -11.55 16.47 9.56
N GLY A 324 -11.37 15.27 10.14
CA GLY A 324 -12.40 14.57 10.91
C GLY A 324 -13.23 13.56 10.11
N LEU A 325 -13.06 13.50 8.79
CA LEU A 325 -13.57 12.41 7.94
C LEU A 325 -12.62 11.21 8.04
N GLU A 326 -13.17 10.04 8.31
CA GLU A 326 -12.43 8.78 8.37
C GLU A 326 -12.86 7.89 7.20
N THR A 327 -11.90 7.47 6.39
CA THR A 327 -12.11 6.56 5.26
C THR A 327 -11.69 5.16 5.67
N TRP A 328 -12.62 4.22 5.62
CA TRP A 328 -12.43 2.83 6.00
C TRP A 328 -12.58 1.92 4.78
N ILE A 329 -11.76 0.87 4.70
CA ILE A 329 -11.91 -0.20 3.71
C ILE A 329 -12.40 -1.46 4.44
N ASP A 330 -13.50 -2.03 3.95
CA ASP A 330 -14.02 -3.30 4.46
C ASP A 330 -13.10 -4.47 4.06
N ILE A 331 -12.85 -5.35 5.02
CA ILE A 331 -12.09 -6.58 4.85
C ILE A 331 -13.08 -7.73 4.80
N ASN A 332 -13.14 -8.39 3.64
CA ASN A 332 -13.99 -9.56 3.45
C ASN A 332 -13.37 -10.78 4.17
N PRO A 333 -14.13 -11.53 4.99
CA PRO A 333 -13.64 -12.73 5.68
C PRO A 333 -13.01 -13.79 4.77
N ALA A 334 -13.38 -13.84 3.50
CA ALA A 334 -12.81 -14.75 2.51
C ALA A 334 -11.45 -14.30 1.95
N THR A 335 -10.90 -13.16 2.39
CA THR A 335 -9.66 -12.59 1.87
C THR A 335 -8.47 -12.86 2.77
N LEU A 336 -7.27 -12.89 2.19
CA LEU A 336 -6.01 -13.08 2.93
C LEU A 336 -5.77 -11.99 3.99
N GLN A 337 -6.28 -10.79 3.75
CA GLN A 337 -6.21 -9.66 4.67
C GLN A 337 -6.96 -9.93 5.99
N TRP A 338 -8.03 -10.76 5.96
CA TRP A 338 -8.72 -11.20 7.17
C TRP A 338 -7.81 -11.96 8.13
N TYR A 339 -6.85 -12.70 7.56
CA TYR A 339 -5.90 -13.55 8.26
C TYR A 339 -4.55 -12.86 8.52
N GLY A 340 -4.45 -11.55 8.22
CA GLY A 340 -3.26 -10.73 8.51
C GLY A 340 -2.18 -10.77 7.43
N ALA A 341 -2.51 -11.23 6.22
CA ALA A 341 -1.60 -11.16 5.08
C ALA A 341 -1.54 -9.74 4.51
N GLY A 342 -0.37 -9.35 4.00
CA GLY A 342 -0.16 -8.06 3.37
C GLY A 342 -0.82 -7.97 1.98
N PRO A 343 -1.06 -6.75 1.46
CA PRO A 343 -1.39 -6.57 0.05
C PRO A 343 -0.28 -7.19 -0.83
N GLY A 344 -0.63 -8.12 -1.70
CA GLY A 344 0.32 -8.81 -2.60
C GLY A 344 0.78 -10.19 -2.13
N ASP A 345 0.40 -10.64 -0.93
CA ASP A 345 0.56 -12.05 -0.55
C ASP A 345 -0.33 -12.92 -1.44
N THR A 346 0.27 -13.81 -2.24
CA THR A 346 -0.43 -14.72 -3.17
C THR A 346 -0.59 -16.13 -2.61
N ASN A 347 -0.24 -16.35 -1.34
CA ASN A 347 -0.27 -17.67 -0.75
C ASN A 347 -1.73 -18.14 -0.61
N THR A 348 -2.13 -19.14 -1.39
CA THR A 348 -3.53 -19.53 -1.65
C THR A 348 -4.25 -20.25 -0.48
N ASN A 349 -3.71 -20.18 0.74
CA ASN A 349 -4.22 -20.91 1.91
C ASN A 349 -5.19 -20.10 2.80
N ALA A 350 -5.67 -18.95 2.33
CA ALA A 350 -6.62 -18.08 3.06
C ALA A 350 -7.88 -18.82 3.51
N ALA A 351 -8.39 -19.72 2.67
CA ALA A 351 -9.68 -20.38 2.89
C ALA A 351 -9.64 -21.49 3.98
N PHE A 352 -8.48 -21.77 4.60
CA PHE A 352 -8.29 -22.91 5.50
C PHE A 352 -7.46 -22.57 6.75
N ASP A 353 -7.67 -21.40 7.34
CA ASP A 353 -6.94 -20.93 8.54
C ASP A 353 -5.40 -20.93 8.37
N GLY A 354 -4.91 -20.73 7.15
CA GLY A 354 -3.47 -20.68 6.86
C GLY A 354 -2.74 -22.03 6.95
N LYS A 355 -3.45 -23.17 6.97
CA LYS A 355 -2.81 -24.50 6.89
C LYS A 355 -2.37 -24.82 5.47
N ASN A 356 -1.17 -25.37 5.31
CA ASN A 356 -0.67 -25.80 4.01
C ASN A 356 -1.53 -26.93 3.45
N LYS A 357 -1.66 -27.02 2.12
CA LYS A 357 -2.31 -28.14 1.43
C LYS A 357 -1.74 -29.49 1.91
N GLU A 358 -0.43 -29.57 2.19
CA GLU A 358 0.18 -30.78 2.76
C GLU A 358 -0.33 -31.11 4.18
N ASP A 359 -0.63 -30.10 5.00
CA ASP A 359 -1.15 -30.32 6.37
C ASP A 359 -2.59 -30.82 6.36
N ILE A 360 -3.39 -30.38 5.38
CA ILE A 360 -4.77 -30.86 5.18
C ILE A 360 -4.74 -32.28 4.62
N VAL A 361 -3.87 -32.59 3.67
CA VAL A 361 -3.69 -33.96 3.15
C VAL A 361 -3.16 -34.90 4.25
N ARG A 362 -2.22 -34.42 5.07
CA ARG A 362 -1.73 -35.17 6.24
C ARG A 362 -2.81 -35.36 7.30
N ALA A 363 -3.57 -34.33 7.64
CA ALA A 363 -4.70 -34.45 8.58
C ALA A 363 -5.83 -35.34 8.02
N ALA A 364 -6.08 -35.30 6.70
CA ALA A 364 -7.01 -36.20 6.04
C ALA A 364 -6.50 -37.65 6.08
N GLN A 365 -5.21 -37.89 5.81
CA GLN A 365 -4.60 -39.22 5.93
C GLN A 365 -4.54 -39.74 7.37
N GLU A 366 -4.31 -38.86 8.35
CA GLU A 366 -4.35 -39.18 9.78
C GLU A 366 -5.78 -39.46 10.26
N SER A 367 -6.79 -38.73 9.75
CA SER A 367 -8.20 -38.98 10.08
C SER A 367 -8.76 -40.26 9.44
N VAL A 368 -8.25 -40.68 8.27
CA VAL A 368 -8.55 -41.99 7.67
C VAL A 368 -7.82 -43.12 8.41
N SER A 369 -6.64 -42.85 8.99
CA SER A 369 -5.91 -43.83 9.80
C SER A 369 -6.49 -43.99 11.22
N ALA A 370 -7.21 -42.97 11.72
CA ALA A 370 -7.87 -42.96 13.03
C ALA A 370 -9.32 -43.48 13.00
N ALA A 371 -9.90 -43.71 11.81
CA ALA A 371 -11.25 -44.27 11.65
C ALA A 371 -11.24 -45.82 11.64
N ASN A 372 -10.65 -46.43 12.66
CA ASN A 372 -10.95 -47.82 13.03
C ASN A 372 -11.45 -47.84 14.48
N GLY A 373 -12.73 -47.49 14.64
CA GLY A 373 -13.39 -47.47 15.93
C GLY A 373 -14.89 -47.20 15.81
N ASN A 374 -15.65 -48.28 15.58
CA ASN A 374 -17.09 -48.45 15.78
C ASN A 374 -18.09 -47.86 14.77
N GLY A 375 -18.63 -48.75 13.94
CA GLY A 375 -19.90 -48.54 13.22
C GLY A 375 -20.07 -49.44 12.00
N ALA A 376 -20.30 -50.74 12.21
CA ALA A 376 -20.59 -51.67 11.12
C ALA A 376 -21.91 -51.36 10.41
N ALA A 377 -21.88 -51.31 9.07
CA ALA A 377 -22.97 -51.76 8.20
C ALA A 377 -22.39 -52.19 6.84
N SER A 378 -22.52 -53.49 6.56
CA SER A 378 -22.04 -54.22 5.40
C SER A 378 -22.93 -54.09 4.18
N SER A 379 -22.33 -53.97 2.98
CA SER A 379 -22.59 -54.77 1.76
C SER A 379 -21.81 -54.13 0.61
N GLY A 380 -20.70 -54.70 0.14
CA GLY A 380 -20.63 -55.55 -1.08
C GLY A 380 -20.57 -54.63 -2.32
N GLU A 381 -19.60 -54.65 -3.23
CA GLU A 381 -18.73 -55.69 -3.75
C GLU A 381 -17.62 -54.99 -4.58
N ALA A 382 -16.45 -55.62 -4.70
CA ALA A 382 -15.23 -55.06 -5.26
C ALA A 382 -15.27 -54.78 -6.77
N ALA A 383 -14.51 -53.78 -7.24
CA ALA A 383 -13.65 -53.89 -8.42
C ALA A 383 -12.75 -52.64 -8.63
N ASP A 384 -11.45 -52.90 -8.73
CA ASP A 384 -10.41 -52.21 -9.51
C ASP A 384 -10.18 -50.69 -9.40
N ALA A 385 -9.05 -50.35 -8.78
CA ALA A 385 -8.18 -49.30 -9.30
C ALA A 385 -7.23 -49.92 -10.35
N PRO A 386 -6.88 -49.16 -11.41
CA PRO A 386 -5.49 -48.72 -11.44
C PRO A 386 -5.27 -47.28 -11.94
N SER A 387 -4.23 -46.69 -11.34
CA SER A 387 -3.16 -45.90 -11.97
C SER A 387 -3.47 -44.68 -12.83
N ALA A 388 -3.07 -43.53 -12.28
CA ALA A 388 -2.33 -42.42 -12.90
C ALA A 388 -2.41 -42.22 -14.42
N GLU A 389 -2.90 -41.05 -14.83
CA GLU A 389 -2.19 -40.21 -15.81
C GLU A 389 -2.67 -38.74 -15.69
N ILE A 390 -1.69 -37.85 -15.62
CA ILE A 390 -1.83 -36.40 -15.67
C ILE A 390 -1.95 -36.03 -17.14
N GLU A 391 -3.08 -35.47 -17.58
CA GLU A 391 -3.10 -34.66 -18.80
C GLU A 391 -4.00 -33.43 -18.65
N ASP A 392 -3.36 -32.31 -18.95
CA ASP A 392 -3.82 -30.94 -18.94
C ASP A 392 -4.62 -30.66 -20.22
N THR A 393 -5.91 -30.35 -20.13
CA THR A 393 -6.63 -29.66 -21.22
C THR A 393 -7.75 -28.76 -20.71
N ASN A 394 -7.47 -27.46 -20.75
CA ASN A 394 -8.45 -26.40 -20.92
C ASN A 394 -9.44 -26.72 -22.06
N LYS A 395 -10.74 -26.84 -21.76
CA LYS A 395 -11.89 -26.56 -22.66
C LYS A 395 -13.22 -26.74 -21.91
N PHE A 396 -13.72 -25.69 -21.25
CA PHE A 396 -15.15 -25.65 -20.90
C PHE A 396 -15.95 -25.15 -22.11
N ALA A 397 -16.45 -26.12 -22.88
CA ALA A 397 -17.45 -25.90 -23.92
C ALA A 397 -18.84 -25.69 -23.28
N SER A 398 -19.56 -24.68 -23.78
CA SER A 398 -20.94 -24.37 -23.40
C SER A 398 -21.88 -25.54 -23.67
N VAL A 399 -22.64 -25.95 -22.67
CA VAL A 399 -23.72 -26.93 -22.80
C VAL A 399 -24.97 -26.25 -23.37
N ARG A 400 -25.25 -26.47 -24.67
CA ARG A 400 -26.60 -26.30 -25.24
C ARG A 400 -27.38 -27.60 -25.07
N ARG A 401 -28.52 -27.55 -24.38
CA ARG A 401 -29.56 -28.59 -24.39
C ARG A 401 -30.76 -28.07 -25.20
N GLY A 402 -31.07 -28.72 -26.33
CA GLY A 402 -32.36 -28.56 -27.03
C GLY A 402 -33.49 -29.22 -26.23
N GLY A 403 -34.78 -29.04 -26.50
CA GLY A 403 -35.53 -28.29 -27.51
C GLY A 403 -36.98 -28.80 -27.51
N ARG A 404 -37.97 -28.03 -27.97
CA ARG A 404 -39.20 -28.54 -28.64
C ARG A 404 -40.11 -27.43 -29.21
N ARG A 405 -40.29 -27.53 -30.55
CA ARG A 405 -41.43 -27.20 -31.45
C ARG A 405 -42.59 -26.32 -30.95
N SER A 406 -42.93 -25.27 -31.73
CA SER A 406 -43.98 -25.27 -32.78
C SER A 406 -43.97 -23.95 -33.59
N ILE A 407 -44.47 -24.00 -34.84
CA ILE A 407 -44.61 -22.98 -35.90
C ILE A 407 -46.11 -23.01 -36.34
N PRO A 408 -46.76 -22.10 -37.13
CA PRO A 408 -46.47 -20.73 -37.64
C PRO A 408 -47.62 -19.68 -37.46
N ALA A 409 -47.38 -18.50 -38.09
CA ALA A 409 -48.32 -17.55 -38.73
C ALA A 409 -48.71 -16.35 -37.84
N PHE A 410 -48.56 -15.09 -38.24
CA PHE A 410 -48.54 -14.44 -39.56
C PHE A 410 -47.42 -13.41 -39.72
#